data_AF-A0A397IP43-F1
#
_entry.id   AF-A0A397IP43-F1
#
_cell.length_a   1.000
_cell.length_b   1.000
_cell.length_c   1.000
_cell.angle_alpha   90.00
_cell.angle_beta   90.00
_cell.angle_gamma   90.00
#
_symmetry.space_group_name_H-M   'P 1'
#
loop_
_entity.id
_entity.type
_entity.pdbx_description
1 polymer ?
#
loop_
_entity_poly.entity_id
_entity_poly.type
_entity_poly.pdbx_seq_one_letter_code
_entity_poly.pdbx_strand_id
1 'polypeptide(L)'
;MSQSKAGRRRRSSSIIYQEPPESIEHTSDQAALPNLNANWVNAKGAWTIHFVLIIALKIFYDIIPGVSQETSWTLTNISYMFGSFIMFHWVRGIPFEFNAGAYDNLNMWEQIDNGDQYTPTKKFLLCVPICLFLLSTHYTHYDLTYFTINFLATLGVVIPKLPFSHRLRIGLFSDLPDEST
;
A
#
# COMPACT_ATOMS: atom_id res chain seq x y z
N MET A 1 -10.12 0.74 -54.93
CA MET A 1 -8.90 0.45 -54.12
C MET A 1 -9.32 0.37 -52.66
N SER A 2 -9.23 -0.82 -52.07
CA SER A 2 -9.68 -1.12 -50.70
C SER A 2 -8.60 -0.68 -49.69
N GLN A 3 -8.94 0.23 -48.78
CA GLN A 3 -8.10 0.56 -47.62
C GLN A 3 -8.05 -0.62 -46.65
N SER A 4 -6.88 -1.20 -46.45
CA SER A 4 -6.65 -2.14 -45.35
C SER A 4 -6.57 -1.34 -44.05
N LYS A 5 -7.56 -1.51 -43.17
CA LYS A 5 -7.45 -1.14 -41.76
C LYS A 5 -6.26 -1.88 -41.17
N ALA A 6 -5.16 -1.17 -40.91
CA ALA A 6 -4.06 -1.69 -40.12
C ALA A 6 -4.62 -2.06 -38.74
N GLY A 7 -4.68 -3.36 -38.46
CA GLY A 7 -5.09 -3.86 -37.15
C GLY A 7 -4.19 -3.25 -36.08
N ARG A 8 -4.79 -2.44 -35.20
CA ARG A 8 -4.15 -1.86 -34.02
C ARG A 8 -3.58 -3.03 -33.21
N ARG A 9 -2.26 -3.22 -33.27
CA ARG A 9 -1.56 -4.31 -32.60
C ARG A 9 -1.74 -4.13 -31.11
N ARG A 10 -2.66 -4.91 -30.51
CA ARG A 10 -2.89 -5.01 -29.07
C ARG A 10 -1.54 -5.33 -28.41
N ARG A 11 -0.87 -4.32 -27.84
CA ARG A 11 0.37 -4.52 -27.07
C ARG A 11 0.03 -5.46 -25.92
N SER A 12 0.88 -6.45 -25.69
CA SER A 12 0.74 -7.47 -24.65
C SER A 12 0.37 -6.80 -23.33
N SER A 13 -0.81 -7.11 -22.79
CA SER A 13 -1.25 -6.63 -21.48
C SER A 13 -0.37 -7.27 -20.43
N SER A 14 0.70 -6.58 -20.01
CA SER A 14 1.50 -7.00 -18.88
C SER A 14 0.65 -6.86 -17.62
N ILE A 15 0.57 -7.92 -16.82
CA ILE A 15 -0.15 -7.92 -15.53
C ILE A 15 0.48 -6.88 -14.58
N ILE A 16 1.78 -6.63 -14.74
CA ILE A 16 2.51 -5.62 -13.97
C ILE A 16 3.01 -4.56 -14.94
N TYR A 17 2.70 -3.29 -14.66
CA TYR A 17 3.27 -2.17 -15.38
C TYR A 17 3.95 -1.22 -14.40
N GLN A 18 4.89 -0.43 -14.90
CA GLN A 18 5.56 0.61 -14.15
C GLN A 18 4.94 1.96 -14.53
N GLU A 19 4.43 2.68 -13.54
CA GLU A 19 3.92 4.04 -13.74
C GLU A 19 5.06 4.95 -14.19
N PRO A 20 4.90 5.74 -15.26
CA PRO A 20 5.88 6.72 -15.69
C PRO A 20 6.27 7.69 -14.55
N PRO A 21 7.47 8.29 -14.62
CA PRO A 21 7.80 9.40 -13.74
C PRO A 21 6.86 10.57 -13.98
N GLU A 22 6.62 11.39 -12.94
CA GLU A 22 5.79 12.59 -13.07
C GLU A 22 6.40 13.60 -14.04
N SER A 23 5.54 14.41 -14.67
CA SER A 23 5.98 15.54 -15.49
C SER A 23 6.64 16.62 -14.64
N ILE A 24 7.40 17.51 -15.29
CA ILE A 24 8.08 18.61 -14.61
C ILE A 24 7.06 19.52 -13.93
N GLU A 25 5.92 19.77 -14.58
CA GLU A 25 4.81 20.56 -14.04
C GLU A 25 4.29 19.95 -12.75
N HIS A 26 3.96 18.64 -12.75
CA HIS A 26 3.51 17.93 -11.55
C HIS A 26 4.56 17.96 -10.45
N THR A 27 5.85 17.76 -10.76
CA THR A 27 6.90 17.86 -9.74
C THR A 27 7.04 19.26 -9.16
N SER A 28 6.87 20.30 -9.99
CA SER A 28 6.88 21.70 -9.55
C SER A 28 5.69 21.99 -8.63
N ASP A 29 4.50 21.49 -8.98
CA ASP A 29 3.29 21.66 -8.18
C ASP A 29 3.38 20.92 -6.84
N GLN A 30 3.93 19.70 -6.84
CA GLN A 30 4.21 18.95 -5.60
C GLN A 30 5.22 19.66 -4.68
N ALA A 31 6.16 20.41 -5.25
CA ALA A 31 7.15 21.18 -4.49
C ALA A 31 6.61 22.53 -4.00
N ALA A 32 5.55 23.06 -4.61
CA ALA A 32 5.01 24.37 -4.30
C ALA A 32 4.28 24.42 -2.94
N LEU A 33 3.64 23.33 -2.53
CA LEU A 33 2.84 23.26 -1.31
C LEU A 33 3.12 21.99 -0.50
N PRO A 34 3.00 22.05 0.84
CA PRO A 34 3.18 20.87 1.68
C PRO A 34 2.08 19.83 1.44
N ASN A 35 2.45 18.57 1.25
CA ASN A 35 1.49 17.47 1.12
C ASN A 35 0.84 17.09 2.47
N LEU A 36 -0.24 17.76 2.83
CA LEU A 36 -0.98 17.47 4.06
C LEU A 36 -1.58 16.06 4.11
N ASN A 37 -1.80 15.38 2.98
CA ASN A 37 -2.31 14.02 2.93
C ASN A 37 -1.32 12.99 3.49
N ALA A 38 -0.01 13.25 3.36
CA ALA A 38 1.05 12.36 3.83
C ALA A 38 1.85 12.91 5.02
N ASN A 39 1.96 14.23 5.16
CA ASN A 39 2.81 14.86 6.18
C ASN A 39 2.42 14.50 7.62
N TRP A 40 1.12 14.30 7.89
CA TRP A 40 0.65 13.96 9.24
C TRP A 40 1.20 12.62 9.75
N VAL A 41 1.61 11.72 8.85
CA VAL A 41 2.17 10.39 9.20
C VAL A 41 3.52 10.51 9.92
N ASN A 42 4.21 11.64 9.80
CA ASN A 42 5.44 11.95 10.55
C ASN A 42 5.17 12.32 12.02
N ALA A 43 3.93 12.56 12.42
CA ALA A 43 3.60 12.88 13.81
C ALA A 43 3.68 11.61 14.69
N LYS A 44 4.24 11.74 15.90
CA LYS A 44 4.34 10.61 16.85
C LYS A 44 2.99 9.96 17.17
N GLY A 45 1.92 10.76 17.25
CA GLY A 45 0.56 10.24 17.46
C GLY A 45 0.08 9.35 16.30
N ALA A 46 0.50 9.66 15.07
CA ALA A 46 0.22 8.84 13.91
C ALA A 46 0.93 7.48 14.00
N TRP A 47 2.09 7.39 14.65
CA TRP A 47 2.75 6.10 14.88
C TRP A 47 2.03 5.29 15.97
N THR A 48 1.60 5.96 17.04
CA THR A 48 0.88 5.34 18.14
C THR A 48 -0.43 4.67 17.69
N ILE A 49 -1.13 5.24 16.69
CA ILE A 49 -2.41 4.67 16.22
C ILE A 49 -2.27 3.24 15.72
N HIS A 50 -1.10 2.85 15.19
CA HIS A 50 -0.88 1.48 14.72
C HIS A 50 -0.96 0.47 15.86
N PHE A 51 -0.36 0.78 17.01
CA PHE A 51 -0.46 -0.06 18.21
C PHE A 51 -1.89 -0.08 18.75
N VAL A 52 -2.57 1.06 18.78
CA VAL A 52 -3.97 1.15 19.21
C VAL A 52 -4.87 0.29 18.33
N LEU A 53 -4.74 0.37 17.00
CA LEU A 53 -5.51 -0.44 16.05
C LEU A 53 -5.24 -1.93 16.22
N ILE A 54 -3.97 -2.33 16.38
CA ILE A 54 -3.61 -3.75 16.60
C ILE A 54 -4.21 -4.26 17.90
N ILE A 55 -4.09 -3.51 19.00
CA ILE A 55 -4.66 -3.88 20.31
C ILE A 55 -6.18 -3.94 20.23
N ALA A 56 -6.83 -2.96 19.59
CA ALA A 56 -8.28 -2.93 19.42
C ALA A 56 -8.78 -4.12 18.61
N LEU A 57 -8.12 -4.45 17.48
CA LEU A 57 -8.43 -5.65 16.69
C LEU A 57 -8.25 -6.92 17.52
N LYS A 58 -7.17 -7.02 18.30
CA LYS A 58 -6.91 -8.19 19.15
C LYS A 58 -8.01 -8.38 20.20
N ILE A 59 -8.38 -7.31 20.91
CA ILE A 59 -9.47 -7.33 21.88
C ILE A 59 -10.79 -7.71 21.21
N PHE A 60 -11.07 -7.12 20.04
CA PHE A 60 -12.28 -7.41 19.28
C PHE A 60 -12.41 -8.90 18.94
N TYR A 61 -11.36 -9.52 18.39
CA TYR A 61 -11.41 -10.94 18.03
C TYR A 61 -11.39 -11.88 19.24
N ASP A 62 -10.74 -11.50 20.35
CA ASP A 62 -10.70 -12.30 21.57
C ASP A 62 -12.05 -12.42 22.28
N ILE A 63 -12.92 -11.42 22.12
CA ILE A 63 -14.25 -11.41 22.76
C ILE A 63 -15.24 -12.32 22.01
N ILE A 64 -14.95 -12.70 20.77
CA ILE A 64 -15.87 -13.52 19.95
C ILE A 64 -15.90 -14.97 20.49
N PRO A 65 -17.06 -15.48 20.96
CA PRO A 65 -17.15 -16.84 21.47
C PRO A 65 -16.80 -17.88 20.41
N GLY A 66 -15.97 -18.86 20.78
CA GLY A 66 -15.56 -19.95 19.90
C GLY A 66 -14.35 -19.66 19.02
N VAL A 67 -13.81 -18.43 19.06
CA VAL A 67 -12.54 -18.10 18.39
C VAL A 67 -11.37 -18.54 19.27
N SER A 68 -10.47 -19.36 18.72
CA SER A 68 -9.24 -19.76 19.42
C SER A 68 -8.24 -18.60 19.48
N GLN A 69 -7.26 -18.68 20.39
CA GLN A 69 -6.22 -17.65 20.49
C GLN A 69 -5.40 -17.51 19.19
N GLU A 70 -5.06 -18.63 18.55
CA GLU A 70 -4.31 -18.67 17.29
C GLU A 70 -5.12 -18.05 16.14
N THR A 71 -6.42 -18.35 16.09
CA THR A 71 -7.35 -17.78 15.12
C THR A 71 -7.46 -16.27 15.31
N SER A 72 -7.60 -15.80 16.56
CA SER A 72 -7.67 -14.37 16.90
C SER A 72 -6.39 -13.61 16.48
N TRP A 73 -5.21 -14.17 16.73
CA TRP A 73 -3.95 -13.58 16.26
C TRP A 73 -3.86 -13.51 14.74
N THR A 74 -4.24 -14.59 14.06
CA THR A 74 -4.28 -14.64 12.59
C THR A 74 -5.25 -13.61 12.00
N LEU A 75 -6.46 -13.50 12.56
CA LEU A 75 -7.44 -12.50 12.15
C LEU A 75 -6.95 -11.06 12.41
N THR A 76 -6.33 -10.81 13.56
CA THR A 76 -5.72 -9.51 13.88
C THR A 76 -4.66 -9.13 12.84
N ASN A 77 -3.76 -10.07 12.50
CA ASN A 77 -2.71 -9.85 11.52
C ASN A 77 -3.29 -9.56 10.13
N ILE A 78 -4.18 -10.42 9.61
CA ILE A 78 -4.79 -10.25 8.28
C ILE A 78 -5.56 -8.92 8.18
N SER A 79 -6.37 -8.58 9.18
CA SER A 79 -7.16 -7.34 9.17
C SER A 79 -6.26 -6.10 9.18
N TYR A 80 -5.20 -6.12 9.98
CA TYR A 80 -4.22 -5.03 9.97
C TYR A 80 -3.50 -4.93 8.62
N MET A 81 -3.08 -6.06 8.02
CA MET A 81 -2.45 -6.07 6.70
C MET A 81 -3.38 -5.51 5.62
N PHE A 82 -4.65 -5.96 5.62
CA PHE A 82 -5.64 -5.51 4.67
C PHE A 82 -5.91 -4.00 4.77
N GLY A 83 -6.12 -3.49 5.98
CA GLY A 83 -6.30 -2.06 6.22
C GLY A 83 -5.05 -1.25 5.80
N SER A 84 -3.86 -1.74 6.14
CA SER A 84 -2.59 -1.11 5.74
C SER A 84 -2.41 -1.09 4.22
N PHE A 85 -2.79 -2.17 3.53
CA PHE A 85 -2.74 -2.22 2.07
C PHE A 85 -3.66 -1.18 1.43
N ILE A 86 -4.91 -1.10 1.90
CA ILE A 86 -5.86 -0.11 1.39
C ILE A 86 -5.30 1.30 1.57
N MET A 87 -4.92 1.64 2.80
CA MET A 87 -4.48 2.98 3.16
C MET A 87 -3.23 3.41 2.38
N PHE A 88 -2.21 2.56 2.32
CA PHE A 88 -0.90 2.96 1.80
C PHE A 88 -0.69 2.68 0.32
N HIS A 89 -1.35 1.67 -0.25
CA HIS A 89 -1.04 1.16 -1.58
C HIS A 89 -2.21 1.22 -2.57
N TRP A 90 -3.45 1.15 -2.09
CA TRP A 90 -4.63 1.19 -2.97
C TRP A 90 -5.15 2.63 -3.19
N VAL A 91 -5.27 3.42 -2.12
CA VAL A 91 -5.76 4.80 -2.21
C VAL A 91 -4.69 5.67 -2.88
N ARG A 92 -5.09 6.38 -3.95
CA ARG A 92 -4.27 7.30 -4.75
C ARG A 92 -4.81 8.73 -4.69
N GLY A 93 -3.96 9.68 -5.04
CA GLY A 93 -4.31 11.10 -5.04
C GLY A 93 -4.39 11.69 -3.63
N ILE A 94 -4.99 12.87 -3.55
CA ILE A 94 -5.26 13.58 -2.29
C ILE A 94 -6.75 13.94 -2.25
N PRO A 95 -7.37 14.01 -1.06
CA PRO A 95 -8.82 14.24 -0.94
C PRO A 95 -9.30 15.64 -1.36
N PHE A 96 -8.38 16.58 -1.64
CA PHE A 96 -8.71 17.97 -2.00
C PHE A 96 -7.92 18.44 -3.23
N GLU A 97 -8.62 19.02 -4.22
CA GLU A 97 -8.09 19.39 -5.55
C GLU A 97 -7.24 20.68 -5.60
N PHE A 98 -6.44 20.99 -4.56
CA PHE A 98 -5.65 22.22 -4.55
C PHE A 98 -4.34 22.15 -5.36
N ASN A 99 -3.96 20.97 -5.85
CA ASN A 99 -2.68 20.73 -6.55
C ASN A 99 -2.87 20.30 -8.02
N ALA A 100 -3.99 20.65 -8.66
CA ALA A 100 -4.25 20.37 -10.08
C ALA A 100 -4.03 18.90 -10.52
N GLY A 101 -4.23 17.93 -9.63
CA GLY A 101 -4.04 16.50 -9.92
C GLY A 101 -2.58 16.00 -9.80
N ALA A 102 -1.65 16.81 -9.29
CA ALA A 102 -0.24 16.47 -9.22
C ALA A 102 0.09 15.19 -8.43
N TYR A 103 -0.84 14.67 -7.63
CA TYR A 103 -0.66 13.44 -6.84
C TYR A 103 -1.51 12.26 -7.33
N ASP A 104 -2.29 12.40 -8.40
CA ASP A 104 -3.31 11.41 -8.81
C ASP A 104 -2.71 10.04 -9.17
N ASN A 105 -1.47 10.05 -9.65
CA ASN A 105 -0.74 8.83 -10.00
C ASN A 105 -0.04 8.17 -8.80
N LEU A 106 -0.03 8.82 -7.63
CA LEU A 106 0.71 8.38 -6.45
C LEU A 106 -0.20 7.84 -5.37
N ASN A 107 0.14 6.66 -4.85
CA ASN A 107 -0.48 6.17 -3.62
C ASN A 107 0.13 6.86 -2.39
N MET A 108 -0.53 6.71 -1.24
CA MET A 108 -0.07 7.38 -0.02
C MET A 108 1.37 6.98 0.38
N TRP A 109 1.79 5.73 0.14
CA TRP A 109 3.17 5.30 0.42
C TRP A 109 4.22 6.06 -0.38
N GLU A 110 3.93 6.29 -1.67
CA GLU A 110 4.79 7.04 -2.58
C GLU A 110 4.80 8.53 -2.26
N GLN A 111 3.70 9.05 -1.72
CA GLN A 111 3.58 10.44 -1.29
C GLN A 111 4.37 10.75 -0.01
N ILE A 112 4.53 9.79 0.91
CA ILE A 112 5.25 10.00 2.18
C ILE A 112 6.69 10.42 1.90
N ASP A 113 7.10 11.49 2.59
CA ASP A 113 8.44 12.08 2.54
C ASP A 113 8.91 12.37 1.10
N ASN A 114 7.99 12.85 0.26
CA ASN A 114 8.25 13.15 -1.16
C ASN A 114 8.82 11.97 -1.96
N GLY A 115 8.49 10.74 -1.56
CA GLY A 115 8.99 9.52 -2.19
C GLY A 115 10.32 9.01 -1.65
N ASP A 116 10.99 9.76 -0.77
CA ASP A 116 12.26 9.35 -0.15
C ASP A 116 12.11 7.99 0.54
N GLN A 117 13.07 7.10 0.29
CA GLN A 117 13.06 5.76 0.87
C GLN A 117 13.84 5.74 2.19
N TYR A 118 13.54 4.75 3.03
CA TYR A 118 14.29 4.51 4.28
C TYR A 118 14.30 5.67 5.29
N THR A 119 13.33 6.59 5.19
CA THR A 119 13.07 7.60 6.21
C THR A 119 12.62 6.95 7.53
N PRO A 120 12.72 7.64 8.69
CA PRO A 120 12.25 7.10 9.96
C PRO A 120 10.80 6.60 9.90
N THR A 121 9.91 7.36 9.28
CA THR A 121 8.49 7.02 9.12
C THR A 121 8.31 5.78 8.24
N LYS A 122 8.95 5.70 7.07
CA LYS A 122 8.84 4.51 6.23
C LYS A 122 9.46 3.27 6.88
N LYS A 123 10.57 3.41 7.61
CA LYS A 123 11.14 2.30 8.40
C LYS A 123 10.17 1.81 9.46
N PHE A 124 9.56 2.73 10.21
CA PHE A 124 8.55 2.38 11.20
C PHE A 124 7.37 1.62 10.56
N LEU A 125 6.77 2.18 9.51
CA LEU A 125 5.63 1.59 8.81
C LEU A 125 5.93 0.27 8.08
N LEU A 126 7.20 0.04 7.72
CA LEU A 126 7.69 -1.23 7.21
C LEU A 126 7.86 -2.26 8.35
N CYS A 127 8.37 -1.83 9.50
CA CYS A 127 8.64 -2.72 10.64
C CYS A 127 7.37 -3.19 11.33
N VAL A 128 6.34 -2.34 11.52
CA VAL A 128 5.10 -2.73 12.23
C VAL A 128 4.47 -4.01 11.67
N PRO A 129 4.21 -4.17 10.36
CA PRO A 129 3.61 -5.40 9.85
C PRO A 129 4.51 -6.62 10.04
N ILE A 130 5.83 -6.46 9.95
CA ILE A 130 6.80 -7.54 10.19
C ILE A 130 6.78 -7.97 11.65
N CYS A 131 6.78 -7.02 12.59
CA CYS A 131 6.71 -7.31 14.02
C CYS A 131 5.39 -8.01 14.39
N LEU A 132 4.25 -7.55 13.84
CA LEU A 132 2.95 -8.18 14.08
C LEU A 132 2.90 -9.61 13.53
N PHE A 133 3.48 -9.85 12.36
CA PHE A 133 3.61 -11.18 11.78
C PHE A 133 4.43 -12.12 12.68
N LEU A 134 5.58 -11.66 13.17
CA LEU A 134 6.43 -12.46 14.06
C LEU A 134 5.73 -12.75 15.39
N LEU A 135 5.00 -11.77 15.95
CA LEU A 135 4.18 -11.94 17.14
C LEU A 135 3.07 -12.98 16.92
N SER A 136 2.38 -12.87 15.79
CA SER A 136 1.30 -13.81 15.42
C SER A 136 1.85 -15.23 15.25
N THR A 137 2.99 -15.38 14.57
CA THR A 137 3.68 -16.66 14.39
C THR A 137 4.05 -17.30 15.73
N HIS A 138 4.54 -16.48 16.67
CA HIS A 138 4.89 -16.94 18.01
C HIS A 138 3.67 -17.47 18.77
N TYR A 139 2.56 -16.71 18.77
CA TYR A 139 1.35 -17.08 19.48
C TYR A 139 0.48 -18.12 18.76
N THR A 140 0.72 -18.37 17.47
CA THR A 140 0.15 -19.53 16.76
C THR A 140 1.06 -20.76 16.85
N HIS A 141 2.01 -20.76 17.79
CA HIS A 141 2.91 -21.88 18.07
C HIS A 141 3.68 -22.40 16.85
N TYR A 142 4.02 -21.51 15.91
CA TYR A 142 4.71 -21.87 14.67
C TYR A 142 3.99 -22.93 13.83
N ASP A 143 2.68 -23.09 14.01
CA ASP A 143 1.86 -23.93 13.14
C ASP A 143 1.98 -23.46 11.70
N LEU A 144 2.18 -24.42 10.79
CA LEU A 144 2.49 -24.14 9.39
C LEU A 144 1.33 -23.45 8.68
N THR A 145 0.08 -23.81 9.01
CA THR A 145 -1.10 -23.24 8.34
C THR A 145 -1.24 -21.77 8.68
N TYR A 146 -1.24 -21.44 9.98
CA TYR A 146 -1.31 -20.05 10.43
C TYR A 146 -0.09 -19.24 9.97
N PHE A 147 1.11 -19.84 9.99
CA PHE A 147 2.32 -19.21 9.47
C PHE A 147 2.16 -18.82 8.01
N THR A 148 1.76 -19.76 7.13
CA THR A 148 1.63 -19.50 5.69
C THR A 148 0.61 -18.39 5.43
N ILE A 149 -0.54 -18.42 6.09
CA ILE A 149 -1.58 -17.40 5.91
C ILE A 149 -1.05 -16.02 6.35
N ASN A 150 -0.48 -15.93 7.55
CA ASN A 150 0.03 -14.67 8.09
C ASN A 150 1.21 -14.14 7.26
N PHE A 151 2.08 -15.02 6.78
CA PHE A 151 3.22 -14.68 5.94
C PHE A 151 2.78 -14.11 4.59
N LEU A 152 1.86 -14.77 3.90
CA LEU A 152 1.34 -14.29 2.61
C LEU A 152 0.64 -12.93 2.74
N ALA A 153 -0.17 -12.73 3.80
CA ALA A 153 -0.78 -11.43 4.08
C ALA A 153 0.28 -10.34 4.30
N THR A 154 1.34 -10.66 5.04
CA THR A 154 2.45 -9.74 5.32
C THR A 154 3.24 -9.40 4.05
N LEU A 155 3.53 -10.38 3.21
CA LEU A 155 4.19 -10.16 1.91
C LEU A 155 3.39 -9.19 1.03
N GLY A 156 2.07 -9.34 0.98
CA GLY A 156 1.19 -8.44 0.22
C GLY A 156 1.31 -6.96 0.61
N VAL A 157 1.71 -6.68 1.86
CA VAL A 157 1.86 -5.32 2.39
C VAL A 157 3.31 -4.83 2.39
N VAL A 158 4.25 -5.74 2.61
CA VAL A 158 5.68 -5.44 2.71
C VAL A 158 6.31 -5.29 1.33
N ILE A 159 6.00 -6.17 0.37
CA ILE A 159 6.59 -6.12 -0.98
C ILE A 159 6.39 -4.73 -1.62
N PRO A 160 5.17 -4.16 -1.65
CA PRO A 160 4.96 -2.85 -2.29
C PRO A 160 5.60 -1.69 -1.51
N LYS A 161 6.05 -1.90 -0.27
CA LYS A 161 6.81 -0.91 0.51
C LYS A 161 8.29 -0.86 0.13
N LEU A 162 8.84 -1.91 -0.52
CA LEU A 162 10.25 -1.99 -0.84
C LEU A 162 10.60 -1.13 -2.07
N PRO A 163 11.81 -0.54 -2.15
CA PRO A 163 12.14 0.40 -3.23
C PRO A 163 12.04 -0.18 -4.64
N PHE A 164 12.31 -1.47 -4.82
CA PHE A 164 12.18 -2.10 -6.15
C PHE A 164 10.74 -2.17 -6.65
N SER A 165 9.75 -2.05 -5.75
CA SER A 165 8.33 -2.03 -6.09
C SER A 165 7.78 -0.62 -6.28
N HIS A 166 8.63 0.41 -6.19
CA HIS A 166 8.21 1.79 -6.37
C HIS A 166 7.55 1.98 -7.74
N ARG A 167 6.35 2.57 -7.77
CA ARG A 167 5.55 2.79 -8.99
C ARG A 167 5.16 1.53 -9.77
N LEU A 168 5.36 0.34 -9.20
CA LEU A 168 4.78 -0.87 -9.80
C LEU A 168 3.28 -0.92 -9.53
N ARG A 169 2.53 -1.31 -10.54
CA ARG A 169 1.07 -1.38 -10.54
C ARG A 169 0.62 -2.73 -11.10
N ILE A 170 -0.47 -3.25 -10.54
CA ILE A 170 -1.10 -4.48 -11.03
C ILE A 170 -2.23 -4.07 -11.97
N GLY A 171 -2.01 -4.24 -13.28
CA GLY A 171 -2.91 -3.81 -14.35
C GLY A 171 -4.06 -4.77 -14.65
N LEU A 172 -4.63 -5.46 -13.64
CA LEU A 172 -5.68 -6.45 -13.88
C LEU A 172 -6.97 -5.86 -14.49
N PHE A 173 -7.14 -4.52 -14.48
CA PHE A 173 -8.27 -3.80 -15.09
C PHE A 173 -7.93 -2.38 -15.58
N SER A 174 -6.66 -2.04 -15.77
CA SER A 174 -6.28 -0.71 -16.25
C SER A 174 -6.39 -0.65 -17.77
N ASP A 175 -7.38 0.09 -18.28
CA ASP A 175 -7.29 0.65 -19.62
C ASP A 175 -6.03 1.52 -19.63
N LEU A 176 -5.03 1.11 -20.42
CA LEU A 176 -3.82 1.90 -20.61
C LEU A 176 -4.26 3.31 -21.01
N PRO A 177 -3.72 4.39 -20.41
CA PRO A 177 -4.02 5.73 -20.88
C PRO A 177 -3.68 5.77 -22.37
N ASP A 178 -4.67 6.14 -23.19
CA ASP A 178 -4.42 6.47 -24.58
C ASP A 178 -3.36 7.58 -24.56
N GLU A 179 -2.16 7.30 -25.06
CA GLU A 179 -1.21 8.35 -25.41
C GLU A 179 -1.89 9.23 -26.45
N SER A 180 -2.54 10.31 -26.00
CA SER A 180 -2.98 11.37 -26.89
C SER A 180 -1.72 12.09 -27.36
N THR A 181 -1.38 11.79 -28.61
CA THR A 181 -0.41 12.48 -29.49
C THR A 181 -0.31 13.98 -29.27
#